data_AF-A0A521TJU1-F1
#
_entry.id   AF-A0A521TJU1-F1
#
_cell.length_a   1.000
_cell.length_b   1.000
_cell.length_c   1.000
_cell.angle_alpha   90.00
_cell.angle_beta   90.00
_cell.angle_gamma   90.00
#
_symmetry.space_group_name_H-M   'P 1'
#
loop_
_entity.id
_entity.type
_entity.pdbx_description
1 polymer ?
#
loop_
_entity_poly.entity_id
_entity_poly.type
_entity_poly.pdbx_seq_one_letter_code
_entity_poly.pdbx_strand_id
1 'polypeptide(L)'
;MAEGVAQASDTRHVAAMSARETVDRYRALAQRDPDAWLPDLARSLNDEAIALLGAGRKTEALAASREAVDAHRALAQRSPEAFLPGLAMSLHNMGNALRSLGRRREAGSAAREAVGLYGSLVRERPEAFGLHLASSLTALHATLDEGPGRAEALGLVEEGIGLIWPCFERAPQESSAAMTMLFELALDLSEALRRAPSASLLARGKAFRRLMGR
;
A
#
# COMPACT_ATOMS: atom_id res chain seq x y z
N MET A 1 5.12 30.31 -5.78
CA MET A 1 4.68 29.30 -4.79
C MET A 1 3.16 29.23 -4.69
N ALA A 2 2.42 30.35 -4.58
CA ALA A 2 0.95 30.34 -4.44
C ALA A 2 0.17 29.84 -5.68
N GLU A 3 0.59 30.23 -6.90
CA GLU A 3 -0.08 29.81 -8.15
C GLU A 3 0.02 28.29 -8.42
N GLY A 4 1.16 27.67 -8.10
CA GLY A 4 1.35 26.23 -8.25
C GLY A 4 0.52 25.38 -7.27
N VAL A 5 0.22 25.92 -6.08
CA VAL A 5 -0.63 25.27 -5.08
C VAL A 5 -2.10 25.38 -5.47
N ALA A 6 -2.52 26.53 -6.02
CA ALA A 6 -3.89 26.73 -6.53
C ALA A 6 -4.19 25.82 -7.73
N GLN A 7 -3.29 25.75 -8.71
CA GLN A 7 -3.45 24.88 -9.89
C GLN A 7 -3.48 23.39 -9.52
N ALA A 8 -2.66 22.98 -8.55
CA ALA A 8 -2.65 21.60 -8.05
C ALA A 8 -3.94 21.25 -7.28
N SER A 9 -4.50 22.20 -6.52
CA SER A 9 -5.78 22.02 -5.84
C SER A 9 -6.93 21.85 -6.83
N ASP A 10 -6.95 22.66 -7.89
CA ASP A 10 -8.00 22.65 -8.91
C ASP A 10 -7.97 21.36 -9.74
N THR A 11 -6.76 20.91 -10.13
CA THR A 11 -6.57 19.65 -10.86
C THR A 11 -7.00 18.42 -10.04
N ARG A 12 -6.71 18.41 -8.72
CA ARG A 12 -7.12 17.32 -7.82
C ARG A 12 -8.62 17.29 -7.61
N HIS A 13 -9.27 18.45 -7.59
CA HIS A 13 -10.72 18.55 -7.47
C HIS A 13 -11.44 18.01 -8.72
N VAL A 14 -10.98 18.40 -9.91
CA VAL A 14 -11.52 17.89 -11.19
C VAL A 14 -11.34 16.38 -11.33
N ALA A 15 -10.16 15.86 -10.96
CA ALA A 15 -9.90 14.42 -10.97
C ALA A 15 -10.86 13.65 -10.04
N ALA A 16 -11.13 14.18 -8.83
CA ALA A 16 -12.07 13.56 -7.90
C ALA A 16 -13.52 13.60 -8.41
N MET A 17 -13.94 14.67 -9.09
CA MET A 17 -15.27 14.76 -9.71
C MET A 17 -15.44 13.75 -10.84
N SER A 18 -14.43 13.61 -11.71
CA SER A 18 -14.45 12.63 -12.80
C SER A 18 -14.44 11.17 -12.28
N ALA A 19 -13.70 10.91 -11.19
CA ALA A 19 -13.71 9.62 -10.53
C ALA A 19 -15.10 9.30 -9.95
N ARG A 20 -15.77 10.29 -9.33
CA ARG A 20 -17.10 10.12 -8.75
C ARG A 20 -18.16 9.72 -9.78
N GLU A 21 -18.22 10.43 -10.89
CA GLU A 21 -19.17 10.12 -11.98
C GLU A 21 -18.95 8.71 -12.54
N THR A 22 -17.69 8.29 -12.62
CA THR A 22 -17.32 6.94 -13.07
C THR A 22 -17.81 5.88 -12.10
N VAL A 23 -17.61 6.10 -10.80
CA VAL A 23 -18.09 5.21 -9.74
C VAL A 23 -19.61 5.12 -9.75
N ASP A 24 -20.32 6.25 -9.85
CA ASP A 24 -21.79 6.25 -9.85
C ASP A 24 -22.36 5.51 -11.07
N ARG A 25 -21.70 5.62 -12.24
CA ARG A 25 -22.04 4.85 -13.44
C ARG A 25 -21.83 3.34 -13.23
N TYR A 26 -20.65 2.92 -12.77
CA TYR A 26 -20.38 1.50 -12.56
C TYR A 26 -21.22 0.92 -11.43
N ARG A 27 -21.60 1.72 -10.42
CA ARG A 27 -22.51 1.29 -9.35
C ARG A 27 -23.90 0.98 -9.91
N ALA A 28 -24.44 1.84 -10.77
CA ALA A 28 -25.72 1.59 -11.43
C ALA A 28 -25.68 0.34 -12.34
N LEU A 29 -24.55 0.10 -13.03
CA LEU A 29 -24.35 -1.09 -13.85
C LEU A 29 -24.23 -2.36 -13.01
N ALA A 30 -23.44 -2.33 -11.93
CA ALA A 30 -23.26 -3.47 -11.01
C ALA A 30 -24.54 -3.82 -10.25
N GLN A 31 -25.45 -2.87 -10.02
CA GLN A 31 -26.78 -3.18 -9.47
C GLN A 31 -27.63 -4.04 -10.43
N ARG A 32 -27.41 -3.92 -11.75
CA ARG A 32 -28.15 -4.66 -12.77
C ARG A 32 -27.48 -5.99 -13.10
N ASP A 33 -26.14 -6.00 -13.13
CA ASP A 33 -25.32 -7.16 -13.42
C ASP A 33 -24.01 -7.11 -12.60
N PRO A 34 -24.03 -7.59 -11.34
CA PRO A 34 -22.87 -7.56 -10.47
C PRO A 34 -21.69 -8.33 -11.04
N ASP A 35 -21.94 -9.45 -11.70
CA ASP A 35 -20.89 -10.33 -12.21
C ASP A 35 -20.07 -9.67 -13.33
N ALA A 36 -20.72 -8.87 -14.18
CA ALA A 36 -20.06 -8.14 -15.25
C ALA A 36 -19.31 -6.89 -14.75
N TRP A 37 -19.90 -6.13 -13.82
CA TRP A 37 -19.45 -4.75 -13.55
C TRP A 37 -18.81 -4.53 -12.18
N LEU A 38 -18.91 -5.49 -11.25
CA LEU A 38 -18.24 -5.37 -9.96
C LEU A 38 -16.71 -5.19 -10.08
N PRO A 39 -15.98 -5.83 -11.02
CA PRO A 39 -14.55 -5.57 -11.23
C PRO A 39 -14.23 -4.11 -11.57
N ASP A 40 -15.02 -3.50 -12.46
CA ASP A 40 -14.80 -2.12 -12.88
C ASP A 40 -15.21 -1.12 -11.81
N LEU A 41 -16.30 -1.42 -11.09
CA LEU A 41 -16.69 -0.67 -9.89
C LEU A 41 -15.57 -0.68 -8.85
N ALA A 42 -15.03 -1.84 -8.51
CA ALA A 42 -13.98 -1.99 -7.51
C ALA A 42 -12.71 -1.19 -7.86
N ARG A 43 -12.31 -1.22 -9.14
CA ARG A 43 -11.18 -0.42 -9.65
C ARG A 43 -11.46 1.08 -9.55
N SER A 44 -12.63 1.52 -10.02
CA SER A 44 -12.99 2.95 -9.99
C SER A 44 -13.07 3.52 -8.57
N LEU A 45 -13.52 2.70 -7.60
CA LEU A 45 -13.55 3.09 -6.18
C LEU A 45 -12.15 3.26 -5.59
N ASN A 46 -11.16 2.46 -6.03
CA ASN A 46 -9.77 2.67 -5.63
C ASN A 46 -9.22 4.00 -6.16
N ASP A 47 -9.49 4.29 -7.44
CA ASP A 47 -9.07 5.55 -8.07
C ASP A 47 -9.74 6.75 -7.38
N GLU A 48 -11.03 6.65 -7.07
CA GLU A 48 -11.77 7.66 -6.31
C GLU A 48 -11.15 7.86 -4.92
N ALA A 49 -10.84 6.79 -4.18
CA ALA A 49 -10.22 6.89 -2.86
C ALA A 49 -8.87 7.62 -2.89
N ILE A 50 -8.04 7.36 -3.90
CA ILE A 50 -6.75 8.03 -4.10
C ILE A 50 -6.96 9.52 -4.41
N ALA A 51 -7.86 9.84 -5.35
CA ALA A 51 -8.17 11.22 -5.72
C ALA A 51 -8.72 12.02 -4.52
N LEU A 52 -9.62 11.43 -3.75
CA LEU A 52 -10.20 12.03 -2.55
C LEU A 52 -9.16 12.27 -1.46
N LEU A 53 -8.21 11.34 -1.24
CA LEU A 53 -7.09 11.56 -0.33
C LEU A 53 -6.20 12.73 -0.79
N GLY A 54 -5.88 12.81 -2.08
CA GLY A 54 -5.13 13.92 -2.66
C GLY A 54 -5.83 15.27 -2.49
N ALA A 55 -7.16 15.29 -2.55
CA ALA A 55 -8.00 16.46 -2.32
C ALA A 55 -8.29 16.74 -0.83
N GLY A 56 -7.75 15.93 0.11
CA GLY A 56 -7.98 16.11 1.55
C GLY A 56 -9.37 15.66 2.05
N ARG A 57 -10.20 15.04 1.19
CA ARG A 57 -11.56 14.53 1.49
C ARG A 57 -11.51 13.15 2.16
N LYS A 58 -10.87 13.08 3.33
CA LYS A 58 -10.48 11.83 4.01
C LYS A 58 -11.66 10.91 4.36
N THR A 59 -12.79 11.47 4.80
CA THR A 59 -13.99 10.69 5.15
C THR A 59 -14.59 9.99 3.94
N GLU A 60 -14.59 10.68 2.81
CA GLU A 60 -15.13 10.15 1.55
C GLU A 60 -14.18 9.12 0.96
N ALA A 61 -12.87 9.36 1.03
CA ALA A 61 -11.88 8.36 0.66
C ALA A 61 -12.02 7.07 1.49
N LEU A 62 -12.34 7.19 2.78
CA LEU A 62 -12.60 6.03 3.62
C LEU A 62 -13.86 5.28 3.17
N ALA A 63 -14.92 5.98 2.77
CA ALA A 63 -16.13 5.35 2.25
C ALA A 63 -15.85 4.60 0.94
N ALA A 64 -15.18 5.24 -0.02
CA ALA A 64 -14.82 4.64 -1.31
C ALA A 64 -13.89 3.42 -1.13
N SER A 65 -12.85 3.53 -0.30
CA SER A 65 -11.94 2.41 -0.05
C SER A 65 -12.59 1.23 0.67
N ARG A 66 -13.56 1.46 1.57
CA ARG A 66 -14.35 0.37 2.19
C ARG A 66 -15.20 -0.37 1.15
N GLU A 67 -15.90 0.36 0.30
CA GLU A 67 -16.70 -0.23 -0.78
C GLU A 67 -15.79 -1.02 -1.74
N ALA A 68 -14.59 -0.51 -2.05
CA ALA A 68 -13.60 -1.21 -2.85
C ALA A 68 -13.12 -2.51 -2.18
N VAL A 69 -12.83 -2.49 -0.87
CA VAL A 69 -12.45 -3.69 -0.10
C VAL A 69 -13.55 -4.75 -0.18
N ASP A 70 -14.80 -4.36 0.04
CA ASP A 70 -15.93 -5.29 0.03
C ASP A 70 -16.13 -5.90 -1.36
N ALA A 71 -16.06 -5.08 -2.42
CA ALA A 71 -16.13 -5.55 -3.81
C ALA A 71 -14.97 -6.50 -4.15
N HIS A 72 -13.73 -6.12 -3.84
CA HIS A 72 -12.56 -6.97 -4.09
C HIS A 72 -12.56 -8.26 -3.28
N ARG A 73 -13.09 -8.27 -2.04
CA ARG A 73 -13.27 -9.50 -1.26
C ARG A 73 -14.26 -10.45 -1.92
N ALA A 74 -15.40 -9.94 -2.38
CA ALA A 74 -16.39 -10.75 -3.10
C ALA A 74 -15.79 -11.35 -4.39
N LEU A 75 -15.04 -10.55 -5.15
CA LEU A 75 -14.36 -11.01 -6.37
C LEU A 75 -13.26 -12.04 -6.08
N ALA A 76 -12.46 -11.82 -5.03
CA ALA A 76 -11.38 -12.72 -4.63
C ALA A 76 -11.89 -14.08 -4.14
N GLN A 77 -13.12 -14.20 -3.63
CA GLN A 77 -13.72 -15.50 -3.30
C GLN A 77 -13.87 -16.41 -4.53
N ARG A 78 -14.11 -15.82 -5.70
CA ARG A 78 -14.31 -16.55 -6.97
C ARG A 78 -13.03 -16.70 -7.77
N SER A 79 -12.14 -15.71 -7.71
CA SER A 79 -10.89 -15.70 -8.49
C SER A 79 -9.78 -14.99 -7.72
N PRO A 80 -9.18 -15.65 -6.71
CA PRO A 80 -8.18 -15.03 -5.84
C PRO A 80 -7.02 -14.41 -6.62
N GLU A 81 -6.40 -15.15 -7.55
CA GLU A 81 -5.23 -14.69 -8.31
C GLU A 81 -5.48 -13.38 -9.08
N ALA A 82 -6.71 -13.18 -9.58
CA ALA A 82 -7.07 -11.99 -10.34
C ALA A 82 -7.33 -10.76 -9.44
N PHE A 83 -7.81 -10.97 -8.21
CA PHE A 83 -8.40 -9.88 -7.41
C PHE A 83 -7.71 -9.61 -6.08
N LEU A 84 -6.83 -10.50 -5.59
CA LEU A 84 -6.00 -10.24 -4.41
C LEU A 84 -5.09 -9.00 -4.56
N PRO A 85 -4.50 -8.69 -5.74
CA PRO A 85 -3.75 -7.44 -5.92
C PRO A 85 -4.61 -6.20 -5.68
N GLY A 86 -5.82 -6.18 -6.23
CA GLY A 86 -6.76 -5.08 -6.03
C GLY A 86 -7.24 -4.98 -4.58
N LEU A 87 -7.49 -6.12 -3.92
CA LEU A 87 -7.84 -6.16 -2.50
C LEU A 87 -6.73 -5.56 -1.62
N ALA A 88 -5.48 -5.94 -1.87
CA ALA A 88 -4.32 -5.41 -1.13
C ALA A 88 -4.19 -3.89 -1.29
N MET A 89 -4.43 -3.38 -2.50
CA MET A 89 -4.44 -1.94 -2.78
C MET A 89 -5.59 -1.22 -2.06
N SER A 90 -6.80 -1.77 -2.09
CA SER A 90 -7.96 -1.20 -1.37
C SER A 90 -7.73 -1.13 0.14
N LEU A 91 -7.15 -2.18 0.73
CA LEU A 91 -6.80 -2.21 2.15
C LEU A 91 -5.71 -1.19 2.51
N HIS A 92 -4.70 -1.03 1.65
CA HIS A 92 -3.67 0.00 1.81
C HIS A 92 -4.29 1.41 1.80
N ASN A 93 -5.16 1.70 0.83
CA ASN A 93 -5.85 2.98 0.71
C ASN A 93 -6.78 3.25 1.92
N MET A 94 -7.51 2.23 2.36
CA MET A 94 -8.34 2.27 3.56
C MET A 94 -7.50 2.58 4.81
N GLY A 95 -6.34 1.93 4.96
CA GLY A 95 -5.40 2.20 6.05
C GLY A 95 -4.92 3.66 6.06
N ASN A 96 -4.58 4.20 4.90
CA ASN A 96 -4.17 5.61 4.76
C ASN A 96 -5.29 6.59 5.11
N ALA A 97 -6.52 6.32 4.67
CA ALA A 97 -7.68 7.14 5.00
C ALA A 97 -7.99 7.10 6.52
N LEU A 98 -7.97 5.91 7.12
CA LEU A 98 -8.16 5.73 8.57
C LEU A 98 -7.09 6.48 9.38
N ARG A 99 -5.81 6.36 8.98
CA ARG A 99 -4.70 7.08 9.62
C ARG A 99 -4.91 8.60 9.54
N SER A 100 -5.32 9.09 8.38
CA SER A 100 -5.57 10.52 8.14
C SER A 100 -6.73 11.09 8.98
N LEU A 101 -7.63 10.22 9.42
CA LEU A 101 -8.74 10.50 10.33
C LEU A 101 -8.39 10.23 11.82
N GLY A 102 -7.15 9.87 12.13
CA GLY A 102 -6.71 9.56 13.50
C GLY A 102 -7.12 8.18 14.03
N ARG A 103 -7.73 7.33 13.18
CA ARG A 103 -8.23 6.00 13.57
C ARG A 103 -7.12 4.94 13.50
N ARG A 104 -6.06 5.14 14.30
CA ARG A 104 -4.81 4.36 14.25
C ARG A 104 -5.00 2.85 14.36
N ARG A 105 -5.80 2.37 15.32
CA ARG A 105 -6.03 0.93 15.53
C ARG A 105 -6.62 0.24 14.29
N GLU A 106 -7.63 0.87 13.68
CA GLU A 106 -8.26 0.35 12.48
C GLU A 106 -7.32 0.45 11.28
N ALA A 107 -6.56 1.55 11.16
CA ALA A 107 -5.56 1.71 10.13
C ALA A 107 -4.49 0.60 10.18
N GLY A 108 -4.01 0.25 11.38
CA GLY A 108 -3.07 -0.84 11.57
C GLY A 108 -3.65 -2.20 11.22
N SER A 109 -4.95 -2.43 11.47
CA SER A 109 -5.61 -3.67 11.03
C SER A 109 -5.63 -3.79 9.50
N ALA A 110 -6.04 -2.74 8.79
CA ALA A 110 -6.06 -2.74 7.33
C ALA A 110 -4.66 -2.86 6.73
N ALA A 111 -3.67 -2.16 7.32
CA ALA A 111 -2.29 -2.22 6.85
C ALA A 111 -1.65 -3.61 7.04
N ARG A 112 -1.91 -4.30 8.16
CA ARG A 112 -1.44 -5.69 8.34
C ARG A 112 -2.01 -6.65 7.31
N GLU A 113 -3.30 -6.53 7.01
CA GLU A 113 -3.94 -7.35 5.98
C GLU A 113 -3.33 -7.09 4.60
N ALA A 114 -3.11 -5.81 4.24
CA ALA A 114 -2.41 -5.43 3.01
C ALA A 114 -0.98 -5.99 2.94
N VAL A 115 -0.21 -5.90 4.03
CA VAL A 115 1.15 -6.47 4.11
C VAL A 115 1.13 -7.98 3.89
N GLY A 116 0.20 -8.71 4.51
CA GLY A 116 0.09 -10.17 4.31
C GLY A 116 -0.24 -10.56 2.87
N LEU A 117 -1.14 -9.81 2.23
CA LEU A 117 -1.49 -10.03 0.82
C LEU A 117 -0.33 -9.70 -0.11
N TYR A 118 0.29 -8.52 0.02
CA TYR A 118 1.45 -8.16 -0.80
C TYR A 118 2.64 -9.08 -0.55
N GLY A 119 2.86 -9.57 0.67
CA GLY A 119 3.90 -10.56 0.98
C GLY A 119 3.69 -11.87 0.21
N SER A 120 2.44 -12.31 0.06
CA SER A 120 2.10 -13.48 -0.76
C SER A 120 2.32 -13.20 -2.24
N LEU A 121 1.86 -12.05 -2.74
CA LEU A 121 2.02 -11.64 -4.14
C LEU A 121 3.50 -11.44 -4.55
N VAL A 122 4.35 -10.94 -3.66
CA VAL A 122 5.79 -10.79 -3.89
C VAL A 122 6.48 -12.14 -4.08
N ARG A 123 5.99 -13.22 -3.47
CA ARG A 123 6.57 -14.57 -3.68
C ARG A 123 6.37 -15.06 -5.12
N GLU A 124 5.30 -14.63 -5.77
CA GLU A 124 4.97 -15.01 -7.15
C GLU A 124 5.53 -14.03 -8.18
N ARG A 125 5.45 -12.72 -7.87
CA ARG A 125 5.77 -11.61 -8.78
C ARG A 125 6.49 -10.49 -8.01
N PRO A 126 7.74 -10.72 -7.56
CA PRO A 126 8.47 -9.77 -6.73
C PRO A 126 8.68 -8.42 -7.44
N GLU A 127 8.90 -8.43 -8.76
CA GLU A 127 9.11 -7.24 -9.58
C GLU A 127 7.86 -6.33 -9.60
N ALA A 128 6.67 -6.91 -9.56
CA ALA A 128 5.41 -6.16 -9.64
C ALA A 128 4.96 -5.59 -8.28
N PHE A 129 5.26 -6.29 -7.18
CA PHE A 129 4.66 -6.01 -5.87
C PHE A 129 5.64 -5.57 -4.79
N GLY A 130 6.95 -5.56 -5.06
CA GLY A 130 7.95 -5.16 -4.07
C GLY A 130 7.73 -3.74 -3.53
N LEU A 131 7.46 -2.77 -4.40
CA LEU A 131 7.21 -1.38 -3.98
C LEU A 131 5.90 -1.24 -3.19
N HIS A 132 4.89 -2.03 -3.54
CA HIS A 132 3.60 -2.05 -2.85
C HIS A 132 3.72 -2.65 -1.44
N LEU A 133 4.50 -3.71 -1.28
CA LEU A 133 4.85 -4.28 0.02
C LEU A 133 5.60 -3.25 0.87
N ALA A 134 6.64 -2.61 0.32
CA ALA A 134 7.41 -1.58 1.02
C ALA A 134 6.53 -0.42 1.48
N SER A 135 5.66 0.10 0.60
CA SER A 135 4.72 1.17 0.92
C SER A 135 3.73 0.77 2.02
N SER A 136 3.24 -0.47 2.01
CA SER A 136 2.32 -0.98 3.01
C SER A 136 2.98 -1.20 4.37
N LEU A 137 4.25 -1.61 4.40
CA LEU A 137 5.04 -1.70 5.64
C LEU A 137 5.31 -0.32 6.25
N THR A 138 5.63 0.68 5.43
CA THR A 138 5.75 2.08 5.88
C THR A 138 4.42 2.60 6.43
N ALA A 139 3.31 2.32 5.76
CA ALA A 139 1.98 2.69 6.22
C ALA A 139 1.64 2.00 7.57
N LEU A 140 1.94 0.70 7.70
CA LEU A 140 1.76 -0.04 8.95
C LEU A 140 2.60 0.58 10.08
N HIS A 141 3.89 0.84 9.85
CA HIS A 141 4.75 1.50 10.83
C HIS A 141 4.14 2.81 11.35
N ALA A 142 3.59 3.63 10.47
CA ALA A 142 2.96 4.91 10.82
C ALA A 142 1.67 4.78 11.67
N THR A 143 1.14 3.56 11.87
CA THR A 143 -0.04 3.30 12.70
C THR A 143 0.28 2.73 14.07
N LEU A 144 1.51 2.26 14.28
CA LEU A 144 1.89 1.54 15.49
C LEU A 144 2.35 2.51 16.58
N ASP A 145 1.87 2.25 17.80
CA ASP A 145 2.36 2.92 18.99
C ASP A 145 3.74 2.34 19.40
N GLU A 146 4.40 2.96 20.39
CA GLU A 146 5.79 2.66 20.75
C GLU A 146 6.01 1.21 21.24
N GLY A 147 7.24 0.71 21.10
CA GLY A 147 7.68 -0.58 21.66
C GLY A 147 7.22 -1.80 20.86
N PRO A 148 6.22 -2.59 21.32
CA PRO A 148 5.86 -3.88 20.70
C PRO A 148 5.47 -3.78 19.22
N GLY A 149 4.72 -2.75 18.83
CA GLY A 149 4.34 -2.54 17.43
C GLY A 149 5.54 -2.27 16.53
N ARG A 150 6.51 -1.46 16.99
CA ARG A 150 7.75 -1.22 16.23
C ARG A 150 8.58 -2.49 16.06
N ALA A 151 8.61 -3.38 17.06
CA ALA A 151 9.29 -4.66 16.97
C ALA A 151 8.63 -5.61 15.95
N GLU A 152 7.29 -5.66 15.93
CA GLU A 152 6.51 -6.36 14.90
C GLU A 152 6.85 -5.82 13.50
N ALA A 153 6.78 -4.50 13.31
CA ALA A 153 7.09 -3.86 12.04
C ALA A 153 8.52 -4.17 11.56
N LEU A 154 9.52 -4.12 12.45
CA LEU A 154 10.90 -4.43 12.10
C LEU A 154 11.02 -5.87 11.57
N GLY A 155 10.38 -6.83 12.24
CA GLY A 155 10.35 -8.21 11.78
C GLY A 155 9.73 -8.36 10.38
N LEU A 156 8.60 -7.69 10.13
CA LEU A 156 7.93 -7.72 8.83
C LEU A 156 8.76 -7.04 7.72
N VAL A 157 9.49 -5.97 8.05
CA VAL A 157 10.40 -5.31 7.11
C VAL A 157 11.59 -6.20 6.76
N GLU A 158 12.21 -6.86 7.75
CA GLU A 158 13.30 -7.82 7.50
C GLU A 158 12.83 -9.02 6.67
N GLU A 159 11.61 -9.50 6.89
CA GLU A 159 10.97 -10.53 6.05
C GLU A 159 10.76 -10.00 4.62
N GLY A 160 10.20 -8.79 4.46
CA GLY A 160 9.99 -8.16 3.16
C GLY A 160 11.29 -7.99 2.35
N ILE A 161 12.38 -7.59 3.02
CA ILE A 161 13.73 -7.57 2.41
C ILE A 161 14.11 -8.96 1.94
N GLY A 162 13.88 -9.99 2.76
CA GLY A 162 14.16 -11.39 2.40
C GLY A 162 13.37 -11.88 1.20
N LEU A 163 12.10 -11.49 1.07
CA LEU A 163 11.24 -11.86 -0.06
C LEU A 163 11.70 -11.22 -1.38
N ILE A 164 12.14 -9.96 -1.34
CA ILE A 164 12.57 -9.21 -2.53
C ILE A 164 14.04 -9.48 -2.89
N TRP A 165 14.86 -9.94 -1.93
CA TRP A 165 16.31 -10.11 -2.11
C TRP A 165 16.72 -10.92 -3.37
N PRO A 166 16.16 -12.11 -3.65
CA PRO A 166 16.56 -12.89 -4.82
C PRO A 166 16.23 -12.20 -6.15
N CYS A 167 15.20 -11.34 -6.17
CA CYS A 167 14.86 -10.53 -7.32
C CYS A 167 15.85 -9.38 -7.50
N PHE A 168 16.16 -8.68 -6.39
CA PHE A 168 17.16 -7.61 -6.39
C PHE A 168 18.54 -8.08 -6.87
N GLU A 169 18.98 -9.28 -6.50
CA GLU A 169 20.26 -9.83 -6.97
C GLU A 169 20.29 -10.06 -8.49
N ARG A 170 19.17 -10.45 -9.09
CA ARG A 170 19.06 -10.66 -10.55
C ARG A 170 18.96 -9.34 -11.31
N ALA A 171 18.15 -8.41 -10.81
CA ALA A 171 17.86 -7.14 -11.46
C ALA A 171 17.83 -6.00 -10.43
N PRO A 172 19.00 -5.48 -9.99
CA PRO A 172 19.08 -4.47 -8.93
C PRO A 172 18.24 -3.21 -9.23
N GLN A 173 18.19 -2.79 -10.49
CA GLN A 173 17.50 -1.57 -10.90
C GLN A 173 15.99 -1.65 -10.67
N GLU A 174 15.38 -2.80 -10.95
CA GLU A 174 13.92 -3.00 -10.87
C GLU A 174 13.41 -3.00 -9.41
N SER A 175 14.23 -3.47 -8.48
CA SER A 175 13.87 -3.58 -7.06
C SER A 175 14.53 -2.53 -6.17
N SER A 176 15.37 -1.65 -6.73
CA SER A 176 16.18 -0.68 -5.96
C SER A 176 15.35 0.26 -5.10
N ALA A 177 14.22 0.77 -5.62
CA ALA A 177 13.34 1.68 -4.89
C ALA A 177 12.70 1.00 -3.68
N ALA A 178 12.14 -0.21 -3.86
CA ALA A 178 11.55 -0.98 -2.76
C ALA A 178 12.60 -1.33 -1.70
N MET A 179 13.78 -1.77 -2.12
CA MET A 179 14.88 -2.13 -1.23
C MET A 179 15.40 -0.93 -0.44
N THR A 180 15.52 0.24 -1.09
CA THR A 180 15.91 1.50 -0.42
C THR A 180 14.94 1.83 0.71
N MET A 181 13.63 1.85 0.42
CA MET A 181 12.59 2.12 1.43
C MET A 181 12.64 1.14 2.59
N LEU A 182 12.80 -0.15 2.31
CA LEU A 182 12.83 -1.18 3.35
C LEU A 182 14.08 -1.09 4.22
N PHE A 183 15.26 -0.85 3.64
CA PHE A 183 16.48 -0.68 4.43
C PHE A 183 16.44 0.57 5.31
N GLU A 184 15.98 1.70 4.77
CA GLU A 184 15.81 2.92 5.55
C GLU A 184 14.86 2.69 6.72
N LEU A 185 13.68 2.12 6.45
CA LEU A 185 12.69 1.82 7.49
C LEU A 185 13.23 0.82 8.54
N ALA A 186 13.99 -0.19 8.14
CA ALA A 186 14.57 -1.16 9.06
C ALA A 186 15.61 -0.51 10.01
N LEU A 187 16.42 0.41 9.48
CA LEU A 187 17.41 1.14 10.27
C LEU A 187 16.72 2.11 11.24
N ASP A 188 15.73 2.87 10.78
CA ASP A 188 14.94 3.78 11.61
C ASP A 188 14.25 3.03 12.76
N LEU A 189 13.65 1.87 12.45
CA LEU A 189 13.01 1.02 13.45
C LEU A 189 14.02 0.45 14.46
N SER A 190 15.19 0.04 13.99
CA SER A 190 16.27 -0.48 14.86
C SER A 190 16.76 0.60 15.83
N GLU A 191 16.97 1.82 15.33
CA GLU A 191 17.35 2.98 16.14
C GLU A 191 16.26 3.33 17.16
N ALA A 192 15.00 3.44 16.72
CA ALA A 192 13.87 3.75 17.58
C ALA A 192 13.64 2.70 18.68
N LEU A 193 13.98 1.43 18.43
CA LEU A 193 13.94 0.34 19.40
C LEU A 193 15.20 0.25 20.27
N ARG A 194 16.24 1.06 19.99
CA ARG A 194 17.58 0.94 20.59
C ARG A 194 18.10 -0.50 20.53
N ARG A 195 17.85 -1.17 19.40
CA ARG A 195 18.22 -2.56 19.15
C ARG A 195 19.16 -2.63 17.95
N ALA A 196 20.18 -3.49 18.05
CA ALA A 196 21.06 -3.73 16.91
C ALA A 196 20.27 -4.38 15.74
N PRO A 197 20.48 -3.93 14.50
CA PRO A 197 19.98 -4.61 13.30
C PRO A 197 20.39 -6.09 13.28
N SER A 198 19.57 -6.96 12.69
CA SER A 198 19.95 -8.38 12.57
C SER A 198 21.21 -8.56 11.72
N ALA A 199 21.96 -9.64 11.97
CA ALA A 199 23.13 -9.97 11.17
C ALA A 199 22.80 -10.13 9.67
N SER A 200 21.62 -10.69 9.37
CA SER A 200 21.08 -10.81 8.01
C SER A 200 20.86 -9.44 7.37
N LEU A 201 20.19 -8.53 8.09
CA LEU A 201 19.95 -7.16 7.63
C LEU A 201 21.27 -6.41 7.37
N LEU A 202 22.26 -6.54 8.25
CA LEU A 202 23.58 -5.93 8.07
C LEU A 202 24.34 -6.50 6.87
N ALA A 203 24.31 -7.82 6.67
CA ALA A 203 24.96 -8.48 5.55
C ALA A 203 24.34 -8.02 4.21
N ARG A 204 23.00 -8.05 4.13
CA ARG A 204 22.25 -7.59 2.96
C ARG A 204 22.43 -6.09 2.71
N GLY A 205 22.46 -5.26 3.76
CA GLY A 205 22.70 -3.82 3.61
C GLY A 205 24.11 -3.48 3.07
N LYS A 206 25.13 -4.27 3.45
CA LYS A 206 26.47 -4.16 2.85
C LYS A 206 26.47 -4.56 1.38
N ALA A 207 25.81 -5.66 1.03
CA ALA A 207 25.71 -6.12 -0.36
C ALA A 207 24.90 -5.13 -1.23
N PHE A 208 23.80 -4.59 -0.71
CA PHE A 208 22.98 -3.58 -1.35
C PHE A 208 23.80 -2.35 -1.75
N ARG A 209 24.58 -1.78 -0.80
CA ARG A 209 25.46 -0.63 -1.09
C ARG A 209 26.48 -0.93 -2.20
N ARG A 210 27.14 -2.09 -2.13
CA ARG A 210 28.08 -2.54 -3.18
C ARG A 210 27.41 -2.64 -4.56
N LEU A 211 26.23 -3.25 -4.64
CA LEU A 211 25.50 -3.44 -5.89
C LEU A 211 24.95 -2.12 -6.47
N MET A 212 24.63 -1.15 -5.61
CA MET A 212 24.18 0.19 -6.02
C MET A 212 25.32 1.18 -6.28
N GLY A 213 26.58 0.78 -6.09
CA GLY A 213 27.74 1.67 -6.24
C GLY A 213 27.81 2.79 -5.21
N ARG A 214 27.29 2.55 -4.00
CA ARG A 214 27.27 3.49 -2.86
C ARG A 214 28.19 3.07 -1.74
#